data_AF-A0AAU3F1C3-F1
#
_entry.id   AF-A0AAU3F1C3-F1
#
_cell.length_a   1.000
_cell.length_b   1.000
_cell.length_c   1.000
_cell.angle_alpha   90.00
_cell.angle_beta   90.00
_cell.angle_gamma   90.00
#
_symmetry.space_group_name_H-M   'P 1'
#
loop_
_entity.id
_entity.type
_entity.pdbx_description
1 polymer ?
#
loop_
_entity_poly.entity_id
_entity_poly.type
_entity_poly.pdbx_seq_one_letter_code
_entity_poly.pdbx_strand_id
1 'polypeptide(L)' 'MSNGPERSDIVGGPALLIAALLSNYQCGHCDSETEVRHDRHGNPHLIIHHDDGCPVLTGAISSIPDTVRAAAGQT' A
#
# COMPACT_ATOMS: atom_id res chain seq x y z
N MET A 1 -15.32 -7.59 14.93
CA MET A 1 -13.90 -7.88 15.17
C MET A 1 -13.56 -9.14 14.40
N SER A 2 -13.27 -9.02 13.11
CA SER A 2 -12.99 -10.18 12.26
C SER A 2 -11.48 -10.41 12.25
N ASN A 3 -11.01 -11.37 13.07
CA ASN A 3 -9.65 -11.92 13.01
C ASN A 3 -9.60 -12.95 11.86
N GLY A 4 -9.52 -12.48 10.62
CA GLY A 4 -9.10 -13.30 9.46
C GLY A 4 -7.60 -13.09 9.19
N PRO A 5 -6.90 -13.97 8.46
CA PRO A 5 -5.51 -13.77 8.09
C PRO A 5 -5.33 -12.57 7.15
N GLU A 6 -5.15 -11.37 7.72
CA GLU A 6 -4.78 -10.17 6.96
C GLU A 6 -3.42 -10.38 6.29
N ARG A 7 -3.39 -10.26 4.96
CA ARG A 7 -2.16 -10.31 4.18
C ARG A 7 -1.78 -8.89 3.77
N SER A 8 -0.51 -8.54 3.90
CA SER A 8 -0.05 -7.17 3.67
C SER A 8 0.77 -7.03 2.39
N ASP A 9 0.60 -5.91 1.70
CA ASP A 9 1.53 -5.42 0.69
C ASP A 9 2.45 -4.35 1.30
N ILE A 10 3.68 -4.23 0.79
CA ILE A 10 4.67 -3.29 1.31
C ILE A 10 5.18 -2.40 0.18
N VAL A 11 4.97 -1.08 0.33
CA VAL A 11 5.44 -0.07 -0.60
C VAL A 11 6.59 0.72 0.04
N GLY A 12 7.77 0.66 -0.55
CA GLY A 12 8.91 1.50 -0.19
C GLY A 12 9.06 2.68 -1.15
N GLY A 13 9.50 3.83 -0.66
CA GLY A 13 9.73 5.00 -1.52
C GLY A 13 10.11 6.27 -0.76
N PRO A 14 10.24 7.40 -1.46
CA PRO A 14 10.50 8.70 -0.85
C PRO A 14 9.43 9.06 0.20
N ALA A 15 9.82 9.75 1.27
CA ALA A 15 8.90 10.10 2.36
C ALA A 15 7.64 10.85 1.91
N LEU A 16 7.76 11.75 0.93
CA LEU A 16 6.62 12.47 0.35
C LEU A 16 5.64 11.54 -0.38
N LEU A 17 6.15 10.51 -1.07
CA LEU A 17 5.32 9.51 -1.73
C LEU A 17 4.58 8.67 -0.69
N ILE A 18 5.28 8.21 0.35
CA ILE A 18 4.68 7.43 1.43
C ILE A 18 3.61 8.24 2.19
N ALA A 19 3.88 9.52 2.47
CA ALA A 19 2.89 10.40 3.11
C ALA A 19 1.65 10.63 2.24
N ALA A 20 1.84 10.80 0.92
CA ALA A 20 0.74 10.95 -0.03
C ALA A 20 -0.11 9.67 -0.11
N LEU A 21 0.53 8.49 -0.16
CA LEU A 21 -0.18 7.22 -0.15
C LEU A 21 -0.90 7.01 1.19
N LEU A 22 -0.26 7.21 2.34
CA LEU A 22 -0.90 7.07 3.65
C LEU A 22 -2.19 7.89 3.79
N SER A 23 -2.21 9.09 3.21
CA SER A 23 -3.34 10.02 3.35
C SER A 23 -4.45 9.82 2.32
N ASN A 24 -4.16 9.16 1.20
CA ASN A 24 -5.08 9.07 0.05
C ASN A 24 -5.31 7.64 -0.45
N TYR A 25 -4.57 6.67 0.06
CA TYR A 25 -4.70 5.28 -0.35
C TYR A 25 -6.01 4.71 0.19
N GLN A 26 -6.81 4.19 -0.72
CA GLN A 26 -7.96 3.38 -0.40
C GLN A 26 -8.05 2.26 -1.44
N CYS A 27 -8.07 1.02 -0.99
CA CYS A 27 -8.30 -0.09 -1.91
C CYS A 27 -9.72 -0.01 -2.46
N GLY A 28 -9.88 -0.03 -3.78
CA GLY A 28 -11.21 -0.06 -4.42
C GLY A 28 -11.93 -1.40 -4.34
N HIS A 29 -11.33 -2.42 -3.70
CA HIS A 29 -11.82 -3.81 -3.72
C HIS A 29 -12.07 -4.40 -2.33
N CYS A 30 -11.48 -3.83 -1.29
CA CYS A 30 -11.55 -4.35 0.07
C CYS A 30 -11.48 -3.21 1.09
N ASP A 31 -11.76 -3.49 2.36
CA ASP A 31 -11.68 -2.50 3.44
C ASP A 31 -10.24 -2.41 3.98
N SER A 32 -9.33 -1.93 3.12
CA SER A 32 -7.91 -1.92 3.44
C SER A 32 -7.52 -0.90 4.51
N GLU A 33 -6.61 -1.28 5.40
CA GLU A 33 -5.98 -0.36 6.37
C GLU A 33 -4.51 -0.09 6.00
N THR A 34 -3.96 1.03 6.48
CA THR A 34 -2.57 1.42 6.16
C THR A 34 -1.77 1.79 7.41
N GLU A 35 -0.53 1.34 7.48
CA GLU A 35 0.44 1.60 8.56
C GLU A 35 1.77 2.09 7.97
N VAL A 36 2.50 2.99 8.64
CA VAL A 36 3.89 3.34 8.26
C VAL A 36 4.88 2.73 9.22
N ARG A 37 5.88 2.02 8.68
CA ARG A 37 7.05 1.55 9.42
C ARG A 37 8.33 2.13 8.85
N HIS A 38 9.33 2.26 9.70
CA HIS A 38 10.67 2.69 9.27
C HIS A 38 11.63 1.50 9.31
N ASP A 39 12.49 1.38 8.30
CA ASP A 39 13.56 0.40 8.32
C ASP A 39 14.73 0.84 9.23
N ARG A 40 15.75 -0.01 9.35
CA ARG A 40 16.95 0.25 10.17
C ARG A 40 17.77 1.48 9.73
N HIS A 41 17.54 2.00 8.52
CA HIS A 41 18.18 3.20 7.99
C HIS A 41 17.26 4.42 8.07
N GLY A 42 16.05 4.29 8.64
CA GLY A 42 15.09 5.36 8.78
C GLY A 42 14.26 5.63 7.52
N ASN A 43 14.30 4.76 6.50
CA ASN A 43 13.43 4.96 5.33
C ASN A 43 11.99 4.53 5.66
N PRO A 44 10.98 5.30 5.27
CA PRO A 44 9.59 4.95 5.49
C PRO A 44 9.11 3.89 4.48
N HIS A 45 8.31 2.96 4.98
CA HIS A 45 7.62 1.91 4.24
C HIS A 45 6.14 1.98 4.61
N LEU A 46 5.28 1.97 3.61
CA LEU A 46 3.84 1.83 3.79
C LEU A 46 3.48 0.34 3.78
N ILE A 47 2.80 -0.10 4.84
CA ILE A 47 2.18 -1.41 4.92
C ILE A 47 0.71 -1.21 4.64
N ILE A 48 0.18 -1.99 3.70
CA ILE A 48 -1.24 -1.98 3.33
C ILE A 48 -1.83 -3.33 3.72
N HIS A 49 -2.75 -3.33 4.66
CA HIS A 49 -3.49 -4.51 5.11
C HIS A 49 -4.70 -4.71 4.20
N HIS A 50 -4.84 -5.89 3.62
CA HIS A 50 -5.96 -6.24 2.76
C HIS A 50 -6.78 -7.39 3.36
N ASP A 51 -8.08 -7.38 3.05
CA ASP A 51 -8.94 -8.53 3.28
C ASP A 51 -8.45 -9.75 2.48
N ASP A 52 -8.67 -10.94 3.04
CA ASP A 52 -8.42 -12.20 2.35
C ASP A 52 -9.14 -12.27 1.00
N GLY A 53 -8.39 -12.66 -0.03
CA GLY A 53 -8.90 -12.77 -1.40
C GLY A 53 -8.91 -11.46 -2.19
N CYS A 54 -8.43 -10.35 -1.62
CA CYS A 54 -8.23 -9.12 -2.38
C CYS A 54 -7.34 -9.38 -3.61
N PRO A 55 -7.77 -8.99 -4.83
CA PRO A 55 -7.01 -9.25 -6.06
C PRO A 55 -5.65 -8.53 -6.12
N VAL A 56 -5.42 -7.55 -5.24
CA VAL A 56 -4.11 -6.93 -5.05
C VAL A 56 -3.10 -7.95 -4.51
N LEU A 57 -3.50 -8.79 -3.56
CA LEU A 57 -2.63 -9.79 -2.92
C LEU A 57 -2.17 -10.91 -3.86
N THR A 58 -2.93 -11.14 -4.93
CA THR A 58 -2.58 -12.13 -5.96
C THR A 58 -1.76 -11.51 -7.09
N GLY A 59 -1.50 -10.19 -7.05
CA GLY A 59 -0.84 -9.45 -8.13
C GLY A 59 -1.69 -9.33 -9.39
N ALA A 60 -2.97 -9.70 -9.34
CA ALA A 60 -3.91 -9.52 -10.45
C ALA A 60 -4.17 -8.03 -10.72
N ILE A 61 -4.03 -7.19 -9.68
CA ILE A 61 -4.15 -5.73 -9.74
C ILE A 61 -2.97 -5.11 -8.96
N SER A 62 -2.49 -3.95 -9.40
CA SER A 62 -1.41 -3.23 -8.70
C SER A 62 -1.87 -2.70 -7.35
N SER A 63 -1.00 -2.78 -6.34
CA SER A 63 -1.20 -2.19 -5.02
C SER A 63 -1.04 -0.67 -5.00
N ILE A 64 -0.55 -0.07 -6.09
CA ILE A 64 -0.33 1.37 -6.20
C ILE A 64 -1.37 1.92 -7.19
N PRO A 65 -2.15 2.97 -6.82
CA PRO A 65 -3.12 3.58 -7.73
C PRO A 65 -2.46 3.97 -9.05
N ASP A 66 -3.16 3.75 -10.17
CA ASP A 66 -2.63 4.05 -11.51
C ASP A 66 -2.13 5.49 -11.64
N THR A 67 -2.78 6.45 -10.98
CA THR A 67 -2.36 7.86 -10.94
C THR A 67 -0.95 8.03 -10.36
N VAL A 68 -0.62 7.27 -9.32
CA VAL A 68 0.71 7.29 -8.68
C VAL A 68 1.71 6.51 -9.53
N ARG A 69 1.31 5.38 -10.12
CA ARG A 69 2.14 4.60 -11.03
C ARG A 69 2.51 5.41 -12.30
N ALA A 70 1.56 6.19 -12.83
CA ALA A 70 1.76 7.11 -13.95
C ALA A 70 2.65 8.31 -13.57
N ALA A 71 2.59 8.79 -12.32
CA ALA A 71 3.51 9.82 -11.82
C ALA A 71 4.93 9.26 -11.59
N ALA A 72 5.06 7.99 -11.17
CA ALA A 72 6.33 7.31 -10.97
C ALA A 72 7.01 6.84 -12.27
N GLY A 73 6.25 6.76 -13.38
CA GLY A 73 6.76 6.42 -14.72
C GLY A 73 7.20 7.62 -15.57
N GLN A 74 7.27 8.82 -14.97
CA GLN A 74 7.68 10.06 -15.66
C GLN A 74 8.94 10.65 -15.02
N THR A 75 10.06 9.94 -15.09
CA THR A 75 11.42 10.51 -15.04
C THR A 75 12.36 9.66 -15.87
#